data_AF-X1F1Z3-F1
#
_entry.id   AF-X1F1Z3-F1
#
_cell.length_a   1.000
_cell.length_b   1.000
_cell.length_c   1.000
_cell.angle_alpha   90.00
_cell.angle_beta   90.00
_cell.angle_gamma   90.00
#
_symmetry.space_group_name_H-M   'P 1'
#
loop_
_entity.id
_entity.type
_entity.pdbx_description
1 polymer ?
#
loop_
_entity_poly.entity_id
_entity_poly.type
_entity_poly.pdbx_seq_one_letter_code
_entity_poly.pdbx_strand_id
1 'polypeptide(L)'
;AIEPEPKNIKLLKENTKYFKNIIIIPKAAGNSSGEIELTIGIHSGAHYINATEDNKSNNRKILIQIDTIDNIFKEAGLEIIIFLKYLVFSFRSLIFLGSGSMA
;
A
#
# COMPACT_ATOMS: atom_id res chain seq x y z
N ALA A 1 6.26 -2.26 -6.58
CA ALA A 1 4.82 -2.12 -6.29
C ALA A 1 4.62 -2.30 -4.79
N ILE A 2 4.02 -1.32 -4.12
CA ILE A 2 3.66 -1.39 -2.70
C ILE A 2 2.15 -1.64 -2.66
N GLU A 3 1.72 -2.77 -2.10
CA GLU A 3 0.31 -3.17 -2.09
C GLU A 3 0.06 -4.03 -0.84
N PRO A 4 -0.82 -3.62 0.08
CA PRO A 4 -1.08 -4.37 1.29
C PRO A 4 -2.15 -5.48 1.15
N GLU A 5 -3.05 -5.43 0.17
CA GLU A 5 -4.14 -6.41 0.08
C GLU A 5 -3.66 -7.76 -0.49
N PRO A 6 -3.81 -8.89 0.24
CA PRO A 6 -3.34 -10.21 -0.22
C PRO A 6 -3.88 -10.65 -1.58
N LYS A 7 -5.14 -10.30 -1.90
CA LYS A 7 -5.73 -10.62 -3.21
C LYS A 7 -5.04 -9.87 -4.34
N ASN A 8 -4.81 -8.57 -4.18
CA ASN A 8 -4.12 -7.75 -5.17
C ASN A 8 -2.66 -8.17 -5.30
N ILE A 9 -1.99 -8.52 -4.19
CA ILE A 9 -0.63 -9.09 -4.24
C ILE A 9 -0.59 -10.36 -5.10
N LYS A 10 -1.56 -11.26 -4.95
CA LYS A 10 -1.63 -12.49 -5.76
C LYS A 10 -1.77 -12.15 -7.25
N LEU A 11 -2.70 -11.26 -7.60
CA LEU A 11 -2.91 -10.81 -8.98
C LEU A 11 -1.67 -10.10 -9.55
N LEU A 12 -1.03 -9.26 -8.76
CA LEU A 12 0.22 -8.59 -9.14
C LEU A 12 1.30 -9.63 -9.45
N LYS A 13 1.53 -10.59 -8.55
CA LYS A 13 2.52 -11.67 -8.77
C LYS A 13 2.25 -12.45 -10.06
N GLU A 14 0.99 -12.79 -10.33
CA GLU A 14 0.58 -13.50 -11.55
C GLU A 14 0.81 -12.66 -12.82
N ASN A 15 0.41 -11.39 -12.79
CA ASN A 15 0.56 -10.46 -13.92
C ASN A 15 2.02 -10.07 -14.18
N THR A 16 2.84 -10.04 -13.14
CA THR A 16 4.23 -9.61 -13.23
C THR A 16 5.24 -10.76 -13.26
N LYS A 17 4.78 -12.02 -13.30
CA LYS A 17 5.65 -13.21 -13.16
C LYS A 17 6.83 -13.30 -14.14
N TYR A 18 6.73 -12.67 -15.31
CA TYR A 18 7.77 -12.68 -16.34
C TYR A 18 8.70 -11.45 -16.28
N PHE A 19 8.42 -10.48 -15.40
CA PHE A 19 9.20 -9.24 -15.27
C PHE A 19 10.11 -9.34 -14.05
N LYS A 20 11.43 -9.48 -14.29
CA LYS A 20 12.43 -9.65 -13.22
C LYS A 20 12.76 -8.35 -12.48
N ASN A 21 12.39 -7.22 -13.04
CA ASN A 21 12.65 -5.88 -12.50
C ASN A 21 11.52 -5.35 -11.60
N ILE A 22 10.54 -6.19 -11.23
CA ILE A 22 9.42 -5.80 -10.38
C ILE A 22 9.60 -6.39 -8.99
N ILE A 23 9.74 -5.51 -8.00
CA ILE A 23 9.70 -5.87 -6.58
C ILE A 23 8.28 -5.61 -6.06
N ILE A 24 7.66 -6.61 -5.43
CA ILE A 24 6.34 -6.49 -4.80
C ILE A 24 6.55 -6.46 -3.29
N ILE A 25 6.07 -5.39 -2.65
CA ILE A 25 6.23 -5.12 -1.22
C ILE A 25 4.85 -5.23 -0.57
N PRO A 26 4.58 -6.29 0.23
CA PRO A 26 3.27 -6.57 0.79
C PRO A 26 3.02 -5.77 2.09
N LYS A 27 3.18 -4.45 2.02
CA LYS A 27 2.99 -3.51 3.13
C LYS A 27 2.16 -2.31 2.63
N ALA A 28 1.51 -1.59 3.54
CA ALA A 28 1.01 -0.25 3.30
C ALA A 28 2.11 0.77 3.54
N ALA A 29 2.10 1.86 2.77
CA ALA A 29 2.92 3.04 3.03
C ALA A 29 2.17 4.01 3.95
N GLY A 30 2.79 4.37 5.07
CA GLY A 30 2.22 5.19 6.14
C GLY A 30 3.18 6.22 6.72
N ASN A 31 2.73 6.90 7.77
CA ASN A 31 3.55 7.81 8.59
C ASN A 31 4.20 7.10 9.80
N SER A 32 3.94 5.80 9.98
CA SER A 32 4.48 5.00 11.08
C SER A 32 4.64 3.55 10.66
N SER A 33 5.46 2.80 11.40
CA SER A 33 5.63 1.36 11.25
C SER A 33 4.74 0.61 12.24
N GLY A 34 4.19 -0.53 11.84
CA GLY A 34 3.40 -1.40 12.72
C GLY A 34 2.35 -2.20 11.96
N GLU A 35 1.27 -2.55 12.65
CA GLU A 35 0.10 -3.17 12.06
C GLU A 35 -1.07 -2.20 12.02
N ILE A 36 -1.84 -2.24 10.95
CA ILE A 36 -3.06 -1.44 10.80
C ILE A 36 -4.18 -2.30 10.21
N GLU A 37 -5.42 -1.94 10.53
CA GLU A 37 -6.59 -2.59 9.98
C GLU A 37 -6.94 -2.00 8.60
N LEU A 38 -6.83 -2.84 7.57
CA LEU A 38 -7.39 -2.58 6.24
C LEU A 38 -8.81 -3.13 6.18
N THR A 39 -9.78 -2.25 6.00
CA THR A 39 -11.16 -2.58 5.65
C THR A 39 -11.25 -2.81 4.14
N ILE A 40 -11.80 -3.94 3.75
CA ILE A 40 -12.01 -4.34 2.36
C ILE A 40 -13.51 -4.27 2.10
N GLY A 41 -13.91 -3.37 1.21
CA GLY A 41 -15.29 -3.27 0.75
C GLY A 41 -15.71 -4.44 -0.11
N ILE A 42 -17.02 -4.60 -0.23
CA ILE A 42 -17.68 -5.70 -0.95
C ILE A 42 -17.49 -5.55 -2.47
N HIS A 43 -17.32 -4.33 -2.95
CA HIS A 43 -17.10 -3.99 -4.36
C HIS A 43 -15.62 -3.68 -4.63
N SER A 44 -15.12 -4.11 -5.78
CA SER A 44 -13.76 -3.78 -6.24
C SER A 44 -13.58 -2.27 -6.27
N GLY A 45 -12.61 -1.75 -5.50
CA GLY A 45 -12.31 -0.32 -5.38
C GLY A 45 -12.82 0.35 -4.11
N ALA A 46 -13.48 -0.36 -3.19
CA ALA A 46 -14.01 0.19 -1.94
C ALA A 46 -13.22 -0.27 -0.70
N HIS A 47 -11.90 -0.22 -0.71
CA HIS A 47 -11.09 -0.52 0.48
C HIS A 47 -10.93 0.76 1.33
N TYR A 48 -11.09 0.65 2.65
CA TYR A 48 -10.99 1.74 3.62
C TYR A 48 -9.95 1.38 4.69
N ILE A 49 -9.36 2.36 5.36
CA ILE A 49 -8.62 2.15 6.60
C ILE A 49 -9.41 2.88 7.69
N ASN A 50 -9.66 2.24 8.84
CA ASN A 50 -10.45 2.78 9.96
C ASN A 50 -11.91 3.18 9.62
N ALA A 51 -12.75 2.21 9.22
CA ALA A 51 -14.17 2.47 8.96
C ALA A 51 -14.95 2.84 10.25
N THR A 52 -15.72 3.94 10.20
CA THR A 52 -16.76 4.28 11.17
C THR A 52 -17.98 3.35 11.05
N GLU A 53 -18.78 3.26 12.11
CA GLU A 53 -19.76 2.18 12.31
C GLU A 53 -20.89 2.11 11.26
N ASP A 54 -21.10 3.14 10.46
CA ASP A 54 -22.27 3.26 9.57
C ASP A 54 -22.18 2.46 8.25
N ASN A 55 -21.05 1.81 7.95
CA ASN A 55 -20.85 0.97 6.73
C ASN A 55 -20.63 -0.53 7.05
N LYS A 56 -21.07 -1.00 8.21
CA LYS A 56 -20.65 -2.28 8.82
C LYS A 56 -21.21 -3.58 8.22
N SER A 57 -22.16 -3.57 7.27
CA SER A 57 -22.92 -4.81 7.00
C SER A 57 -22.12 -5.95 6.33
N ASN A 58 -21.05 -5.72 5.57
CA ASN A 58 -20.34 -6.82 4.87
C ASN A 58 -18.85 -6.54 4.55
N ASN A 59 -18.23 -5.52 5.13
CA ASN A 59 -16.82 -5.21 4.89
C ASN A 59 -15.92 -6.16 5.68
N ARG A 60 -14.91 -6.75 5.02
CA ARG A 60 -13.92 -7.62 5.69
C ARG A 60 -12.78 -6.77 6.21
N LYS A 61 -12.39 -6.94 7.46
CA LYS A 61 -11.22 -6.29 8.04
C LYS A 61 -10.06 -7.28 8.05
N ILE A 62 -8.88 -6.84 7.62
CA ILE A 62 -7.65 -7.62 7.71
C ILE A 62 -6.56 -6.78 8.36
N LEU A 63 -5.73 -7.40 9.18
CA LEU A 63 -4.51 -6.78 9.67
C LEU A 63 -3.45 -6.85 8.58
N ILE A 64 -2.82 -5.71 8.32
CA ILE A 64 -1.73 -5.57 7.36
C ILE A 64 -0.56 -4.85 8.02
N GLN A 65 0.63 -5.07 7.49
CA GLN A 65 1.82 -4.33 7.88
C GLN A 65 1.78 -2.94 7.24
N ILE A 66 2.08 -1.91 8.01
CA ILE A 66 2.29 -0.54 7.55
C ILE A 66 3.72 -0.12 7.89
N ASP A 67 4.33 0.67 7.01
CA ASP A 67 5.66 1.20 7.23
C ASP A 67 5.85 2.54 6.52
N THR A 68 6.86 3.29 6.92
CA THR A 68 7.19 4.53 6.23
C THR A 68 7.77 4.24 4.85
N ILE A 69 7.54 5.16 3.91
CA ILE A 69 8.07 5.05 2.55
C ILE A 69 9.61 4.93 2.57
N ASP A 70 10.28 5.72 3.41
CA ASP A 70 11.73 5.71 3.55
C ASP A 70 12.26 4.35 4.03
N ASN A 71 11.60 3.75 5.03
CA ASN A 71 11.94 2.41 5.51
C ASN A 71 11.74 1.37 4.40
N ILE A 72 10.61 1.44 3.69
CA ILE A 72 10.28 0.52 2.59
C ILE A 72 11.35 0.57 1.50
N PHE A 73 11.80 1.76 1.11
CA PHE A 73 12.82 1.92 0.08
C PHE A 73 14.19 1.46 0.55
N LYS A 74 14.56 1.79 1.79
CA LYS A 74 15.79 1.31 2.40
C LYS A 74 15.84 -0.22 2.48
N GLU A 75 14.76 -0.86 2.92
CA GLU A 75 14.62 -2.32 2.97
C GLU A 75 14.68 -2.96 1.57
N ALA A 76 14.12 -2.30 0.56
CA ALA A 76 14.13 -2.76 -0.82
C ALA A 76 15.46 -2.49 -1.56
N GLY A 77 16.42 -1.80 -0.92
CA GLY A 77 17.68 -1.39 -1.55
C GLY A 77 17.49 -0.35 -2.66
N LEU A 78 16.46 0.50 -2.56
CA LEU A 78 16.16 1.55 -3.53
C LEU A 78 16.74 2.88 -3.06
N GLU A 79 17.75 3.40 -3.78
CA GLU A 79 18.43 4.65 -3.43
C GLU A 79 17.87 5.87 -4.19
N ILE A 80 17.40 5.68 -5.43
CA ILE A 80 16.91 6.76 -6.30
C ILE A 80 15.56 6.39 -6.88
N ILE A 81 14.62 7.34 -6.83
CA ILE A 81 13.28 7.20 -7.41
C ILE A 81 13.13 8.20 -8.53
N ILE A 82 13.12 7.66 -9.74
CA ILE A 82 12.97 8.45 -10.98
C ILE A 82 11.50 8.84 -11.16
N PHE A 83 10.56 7.98 -10.75
CA PHE A 83 9.14 8.20 -10.91
C PHE A 83 8.33 7.43 -9.86
N LEU A 84 7.38 8.10 -9.22
CA LEU A 84 6.45 7.50 -8.27
C LEU A 84 5.02 7.72 -8.76
N LYS A 85 4.32 6.63 -9.10
CA LYS A 85 2.88 6.66 -9.36
C LYS A 85 2.14 6.16 -8.13
N TYR A 86 1.26 7.00 -7.61
CA TYR A 86 0.46 6.71 -6.43
C TYR A 86 -1.03 6.66 -6.80
N LEU A 87 -1.73 5.61 -6.38
CA LEU A 87 -3.17 5.44 -6.56
C LEU A 87 -3.79 5.22 -5.19
N VAL A 88 -4.44 6.26 -4.65
CA VAL A 88 -5.19 6.18 -3.39
C VAL A 88 -6.62 5.79 -3.71
N PHE A 89 -7.07 4.68 -3.12
CA PHE A 89 -8.50 4.44 -2.96
C PHE A 89 -8.89 4.77 -1.51
N SER A 90 -9.67 5.84 -1.39
CA SER A 90 -10.40 6.37 -0.23
C SER A 90 -9.80 7.54 0.55
N PHE A 91 -10.63 8.58 0.63
CA PHE A 91 -10.42 9.91 1.19
C PHE A 91 -10.34 9.89 2.72
N ARG A 92 -9.14 10.10 3.27
CA ARG A 92 -8.84 11.09 4.33
C ARG A 92 -7.38 10.93 4.72
N SER A 93 -6.57 11.87 4.21
CA SER A 93 -5.22 12.20 4.69
C SER A 93 -4.22 11.04 4.77
N LEU A 94 -3.41 10.90 3.72
CA LEU A 94 -1.97 10.85 3.92
C LEU A 94 -1.27 11.64 2.81
N ILE A 95 -0.85 12.84 3.18
CA ILE A 95 0.01 13.75 2.42
C ILE A 95 1.44 13.19 2.52
N PHE A 96 2.23 13.21 1.44
CA PHE A 96 3.55 13.85 1.40
C PHE A 96 4.13 13.94 -0.02
N LEU A 97 4.55 15.16 -0.37
CA LEU A 97 5.48 15.50 -1.44
C LEU A 97 6.89 15.02 -1.04
N GLY A 98 7.64 14.48 -1.99
CA GLY A 98 9.04 14.11 -1.76
C GLY A 98 9.82 14.01 -3.06
N SER A 99 10.22 15.15 -3.61
CA SER A 99 11.39 15.24 -4.49
C SER A 99 12.63 15.39 -3.59
N GLY A 100 13.32 14.29 -3.33
CA GLY A 100 14.57 14.27 -2.57
C GLY A 100 15.67 13.63 -3.40
N SER A 101 16.53 14.45 -4.00
CA SER A 101 17.84 14.01 -4.44
C SER A 101 18.72 13.91 -3.19
N MET A 102 19.14 12.70 -2.81
CA MET A 102 20.27 12.56 -1.89
C MET A 102 21.55 12.71 -2.71
N ALA A 103 22.22 13.84 -2.48
CA ALA A 103 23.63 14.05 -2.78
C ALA A 103 24.49 13.57 -1.59
#